data_AF-A0A7R7HW02-F1
#
_entry.id   AF-A0A7R7HW02-F1
#
_cell.length_a   1.000
_cell.length_b   1.000
_cell.length_c   1.000
_cell.angle_alpha   90.00
_cell.angle_beta   90.00
_cell.angle_gamma   90.00
#
_symmetry.space_group_name_H-M   'P 1'
#
loop_
_entity.id
_entity.type
_entity.pdbx_description
1 polymer ?
#
loop_
_entity_poly.entity_id
_entity_poly.type
_entity_poly.pdbx_seq_one_letter_code
_entity_poly.pdbx_strand_id
1 'polypeptide(L)'
;MRLRPIAGATMASVLAADGGLHTFWAVTGSPWPAPDHRTLSAALLDRQVPFTPPVLVPLAVLLFGGAALVAARAGLLGATGRRLPHWLPYLATLAVTGGIAVRAVAGLGWLFAADPATAFFALNLALYTPLCLLLGAAGLVLLRRERRDRWGRSQAGRRPDARPANGTPPAVSAGRPAPRTAGTGGRTPGRE
;
A
#
# COMPACT_ATOMS: atom_id res chain seq x y z
N MET A 1 -7.77 -5.15 16.75
CA MET A 1 -7.81 -3.92 15.91
C MET A 1 -7.32 -4.21 14.50
N ARG A 2 -8.02 -3.69 13.47
CA ARG A 2 -7.64 -3.81 12.06
C ARG A 2 -6.54 -2.78 11.69
N LEU A 3 -5.33 -2.97 12.23
CA LEU A 3 -4.19 -2.05 12.05
C LEU A 3 -3.81 -1.79 10.58
N ARG A 4 -3.94 -2.79 9.70
CA ARG A 4 -3.56 -2.65 8.29
C ARG A 4 -4.53 -1.77 7.47
N PRO A 5 -5.85 -2.01 7.50
CA PRO A 5 -6.81 -1.10 6.89
C PRO A 5 -6.68 0.34 7.40
N ILE A 6 -6.46 0.52 8.71
CA ILE A 6 -6.26 1.86 9.29
C ILE A 6 -4.98 2.50 8.73
N ALA A 7 -3.84 1.82 8.81
CA ALA A 7 -2.56 2.33 8.29
C ALA A 7 -2.65 2.68 6.79
N GLY A 8 -3.27 1.80 6.00
CA GLY A 8 -3.48 2.03 4.58
C GLY A 8 -4.42 3.18 4.27
N ALA A 9 -5.52 3.31 5.03
CA ALA A 9 -6.44 4.42 4.90
C ALA A 9 -5.76 5.74 5.26
N THR A 10 -5.03 5.80 6.37
CA THR A 10 -4.28 6.98 6.78
C THR A 10 -3.30 7.43 5.69
N MET A 11 -2.47 6.51 5.17
CA MET A 11 -1.52 6.86 4.10
C MET A 11 -2.22 7.30 2.82
N ALA A 12 -3.22 6.54 2.36
CA ALA A 12 -3.95 6.86 1.14
C ALA A 12 -4.69 8.20 1.24
N SER A 13 -5.30 8.50 2.38
CA SER A 13 -5.99 9.77 2.61
C SER A 13 -5.04 10.95 2.61
N VAL A 14 -3.86 10.85 3.23
CA VAL A 14 -2.88 11.93 3.21
C VAL A 14 -2.33 12.17 1.80
N LEU A 15 -1.96 11.10 1.09
CA LEU A 15 -1.51 11.21 -0.32
C LEU A 15 -2.59 11.82 -1.22
N ALA A 16 -3.85 11.42 -1.04
CA ALA A 16 -4.96 11.96 -1.83
C ALA A 16 -5.24 13.43 -1.49
N ALA A 17 -5.14 13.82 -0.22
CA ALA A 17 -5.28 15.22 0.19
C ALA A 17 -4.17 16.10 -0.40
N ASP A 18 -2.92 15.63 -0.34
CA ASP A 18 -1.76 16.30 -0.94
C ASP A 18 -1.91 16.41 -2.46
N GLY A 19 -2.30 15.32 -3.14
CA GLY A 19 -2.63 15.33 -4.56
C GLY A 19 -3.73 16.32 -4.91
N GLY A 20 -4.77 16.42 -4.07
CA GLY A 20 -5.85 17.40 -4.21
C GLY A 20 -5.38 18.85 -4.09
N LEU A 21 -4.46 19.13 -3.17
CA LEU A 21 -3.86 20.45 -3.01
C LEU A 21 -3.04 20.84 -4.25
N HIS A 22 -2.26 19.90 -4.80
CA HIS A 22 -1.53 20.10 -6.06
C HIS A 22 -2.47 20.33 -7.25
N THR A 23 -3.57 19.57 -7.35
CA THR A 23 -4.60 19.82 -8.37
C THR A 23 -5.23 21.19 -8.21
N PHE A 24 -5.56 21.59 -6.98
CA PHE A 24 -6.12 22.91 -6.68
C PHE A 24 -5.19 24.03 -7.16
N TRP A 25 -3.91 23.98 -6.81
CA TRP A 25 -2.93 24.97 -7.27
C TRP A 25 -2.75 24.93 -8.80
N ALA A 26 -2.76 23.75 -9.41
CA ALA A 26 -2.61 23.59 -10.86
C ALA A 26 -3.79 24.20 -11.64
N VAL A 27 -5.02 24.00 -11.15
CA VAL A 27 -6.25 24.42 -11.85
C VAL A 27 -6.55 25.89 -11.59
N THR A 28 -6.43 26.33 -10.34
CA THR A 28 -6.81 27.70 -9.95
C THR A 28 -5.69 28.71 -10.14
N GLY A 29 -4.42 28.26 -10.14
CA GLY A 29 -3.26 29.15 -10.09
C GLY A 29 -3.16 29.95 -8.77
N SER A 30 -3.99 29.65 -7.77
CA SER A 30 -4.05 30.37 -6.51
C SER A 30 -2.84 30.08 -5.64
N PRO A 31 -2.19 31.10 -5.03
CA PRO A 31 -1.11 30.90 -4.06
C PRO A 31 -1.61 30.57 -2.65
N TRP A 32 -2.92 30.42 -2.45
CA TRP A 32 -3.49 30.14 -1.13
C TRP A 32 -2.80 28.92 -0.48
N PRO A 33 -2.44 28.99 0.81
CA PRO A 33 -2.80 30.02 1.82
C PRO A 33 -1.87 31.25 1.88
N ALA A 34 -0.88 31.35 0.99
CA ALA A 34 0.05 32.47 0.94
C ALA A 34 -0.48 33.65 0.11
N PRO A 35 0.05 34.87 0.29
CA PRO A 35 -0.29 36.02 -0.53
C PRO A 35 0.20 35.89 -1.98
N ASP A 36 1.29 35.16 -2.22
CA ASP A 36 1.90 34.97 -3.54
C ASP A 36 2.73 33.67 -3.62
N HIS A 37 3.06 33.25 -4.84
CA HIS A 37 3.80 32.00 -5.11
C HIS A 37 5.25 32.00 -4.59
N ARG A 38 5.88 33.17 -4.43
CA ARG A 38 7.23 33.25 -3.84
C ARG A 38 7.17 33.00 -2.35
N THR A 39 6.19 33.58 -1.67
CA THR A 39 5.93 33.34 -0.25
C THR A 39 5.51 31.88 -0.01
N LEU A 40 4.65 31.33 -0.88
CA LEU A 40 4.24 29.92 -0.81
C LEU A 40 5.44 28.98 -0.96
N SER A 41 6.26 29.17 -2.01
CA SER A 41 7.42 28.32 -2.27
C SER A 41 8.49 28.42 -1.20
N ALA A 42 8.77 29.63 -0.70
CA ALA A 42 9.67 29.82 0.44
C ALA A 42 9.15 29.12 1.70
N ALA A 43 7.85 29.23 2.01
CA ALA A 43 7.28 28.57 3.18
C ALA A 43 7.30 27.04 3.09
N LEU A 44 7.02 26.46 1.91
CA LEU A 44 6.92 25.00 1.74
C LEU A 44 8.27 24.31 1.50
N LEU A 45 9.22 24.99 0.84
CA LEU A 45 10.41 24.38 0.28
C LEU A 45 11.72 25.11 0.61
N ASP A 46 11.64 26.23 1.33
CA ASP A 46 12.77 27.12 1.63
C ASP A 46 13.55 27.58 0.37
N ARG A 47 12.87 27.59 -0.77
CA ARG A 47 13.45 27.97 -2.07
C ARG A 47 12.37 28.35 -3.06
N GLN A 48 12.76 29.15 -4.05
CA GLN A 48 11.87 29.57 -5.12
C GLN A 48 11.69 28.44 -6.13
N VAL A 49 10.46 27.95 -6.29
CA VAL A 49 10.09 26.96 -7.31
C VAL A 49 8.82 27.40 -8.05
N PRO A 50 8.67 27.01 -9.32
CA PRO A 50 7.46 27.31 -10.07
C PRO A 50 6.28 26.42 -9.63
N PHE A 51 5.17 27.06 -9.26
CA PHE A 51 3.86 26.42 -9.02
C PHE A 51 3.02 26.45 -10.30
N THR A 52 3.52 25.82 -11.37
CA THR A 52 2.87 25.83 -12.69
C THR A 52 2.23 24.47 -13.01
N PRO A 53 1.21 24.43 -13.88
CA PRO A 53 0.56 23.17 -14.26
C PRO A 53 1.52 22.07 -14.76
N PRO A 54 2.57 22.37 -15.56
CA PRO A 54 3.52 21.35 -16.00
C PRO A 54 4.28 20.65 -14.86
N VAL A 55 4.40 21.28 -13.68
CA VAL A 55 5.03 20.69 -12.49
C VAL A 55 4.00 20.03 -11.59
N LEU A 56 2.87 20.71 -11.35
CA LEU A 56 1.87 20.29 -10.37
C LEU A 56 1.00 19.12 -10.85
N VAL A 57 0.66 19.05 -12.14
CA VAL A 57 -0.17 17.95 -12.68
C VAL A 57 0.53 16.59 -12.56
N PRO A 58 1.80 16.42 -12.98
CA PRO A 58 2.51 15.16 -12.76
C PRO A 58 2.59 14.76 -11.28
N LEU A 59 2.82 15.72 -10.37
CA LEU A 59 2.84 15.46 -8.93
C LEU A 59 1.49 14.95 -8.44
N ALA A 60 0.39 15.61 -8.80
CA ALA A 60 -0.95 15.18 -8.43
C ALA A 60 -1.25 13.75 -8.95
N VAL A 61 -0.90 13.45 -10.19
CA VAL A 61 -1.08 12.11 -10.77
C VAL A 61 -0.28 11.05 -10.00
N LEU A 62 0.98 11.34 -9.67
CA LEU A 62 1.81 10.44 -8.86
C LEU A 62 1.24 10.22 -7.46
N LEU A 63 0.75 11.28 -6.82
CA LEU A 63 0.16 11.22 -5.48
C LEU A 63 -1.15 10.43 -5.45
N PHE A 64 -2.07 10.69 -6.39
CA PHE A 64 -3.31 9.92 -6.51
C PHE A 64 -3.06 8.46 -6.91
N GLY A 65 -2.13 8.22 -7.84
CA GLY A 65 -1.71 6.87 -8.21
C GLY A 65 -1.12 6.11 -7.02
N GLY A 66 -0.24 6.76 -6.26
CA GLY A 66 0.32 6.24 -5.01
C GLY A 66 -0.76 5.94 -3.96
N ALA A 67 -1.70 6.86 -3.76
CA ALA A 67 -2.83 6.70 -2.85
C ALA A 67 -3.68 5.48 -3.23
N ALA A 68 -4.03 5.33 -4.50
CA ALA A 68 -4.82 4.21 -5.00
C ALA A 68 -4.08 2.88 -4.83
N LEU A 69 -2.79 2.83 -5.13
CA LEU A 69 -1.98 1.61 -4.98
C LEU A 69 -1.75 1.21 -3.51
N VAL A 70 -1.57 2.19 -2.60
CA VAL A 70 -1.50 1.93 -1.16
C VAL A 70 -2.86 1.45 -0.62
N ALA A 71 -3.97 2.06 -1.07
CA ALA A 71 -5.32 1.61 -0.72
C ALA A 71 -5.59 0.18 -1.21
N ALA A 72 -5.15 -0.15 -2.44
CA ALA A 72 -5.20 -1.51 -2.97
C ALA A 72 -4.38 -2.47 -2.10
N ARG A 73 -3.17 -2.09 -1.70
CA ARG A 73 -2.30 -2.91 -0.82
C ARG A 73 -2.93 -3.21 0.53
N ALA A 74 -3.69 -2.27 1.06
CA ALA A 74 -4.42 -2.38 2.32
C ALA A 74 -5.76 -3.13 2.19
N GLY A 75 -6.18 -3.48 0.97
CA GLY A 75 -7.43 -4.20 0.69
C GLY A 75 -8.67 -3.30 0.68
N LEU A 76 -8.51 -1.98 0.62
CA LEU A 76 -9.61 -1.01 0.66
C LEU A 76 -10.38 -0.94 -0.66
N LEU A 77 -9.74 -1.29 -1.79
CA LEU A 77 -10.36 -1.27 -3.13
C LEU A 77 -11.12 -2.56 -3.50
N GLY A 78 -11.28 -3.50 -2.56
CA GLY A 78 -12.08 -4.71 -2.76
C GLY A 78 -11.70 -5.50 -4.02
N ALA A 79 -12.69 -5.74 -4.89
CA ALA A 79 -12.51 -6.51 -6.14
C ALA A 79 -11.63 -5.81 -7.17
N THR A 80 -11.70 -4.48 -7.25
CA THR A 80 -10.90 -3.68 -8.18
C THR A 80 -9.42 -3.81 -7.88
N GLY A 81 -9.04 -3.74 -6.60
CA GLY A 81 -7.65 -3.91 -6.18
C GLY A 81 -7.08 -5.30 -6.47
N ARG A 82 -7.93 -6.34 -6.53
CA ARG A 82 -7.51 -7.73 -6.84
C ARG A 82 -7.18 -7.95 -8.32
N ARG A 83 -7.62 -7.06 -9.22
CA ARG A 83 -7.28 -7.13 -10.65
C ARG A 83 -5.85 -6.69 -10.95
N LEU A 84 -5.22 -5.96 -10.02
CA LEU A 84 -3.85 -5.48 -10.19
C LEU A 84 -2.83 -6.62 -10.00
N PRO A 85 -1.71 -6.62 -10.75
CA PRO A 85 -0.61 -7.53 -10.48
C PRO A 85 -0.13 -7.36 -9.04
N HIS A 86 -0.02 -8.46 -8.29
CA HIS A 86 0.26 -8.44 -6.85
C HIS A 86 1.56 -7.69 -6.48
N TRP A 87 2.55 -7.65 -7.38
CA TRP A 87 3.82 -6.96 -7.17
C TRP A 87 3.67 -5.43 -7.23
N LEU A 88 2.70 -4.91 -7.98
CA LEU A 88 2.59 -3.47 -8.27
C LEU A 88 2.18 -2.66 -7.02
N PRO A 89 1.10 -3.00 -6.27
CA PRO A 89 0.78 -2.35 -5.00
C PRO A 89 1.90 -2.46 -3.96
N TYR A 90 2.66 -3.56 -3.98
CA TYR A 90 3.80 -3.74 -3.09
C TYR A 90 4.94 -2.77 -3.42
N LEU A 91 5.40 -2.72 -4.69
CA LEU A 91 6.47 -1.80 -5.11
C LEU A 91 6.07 -0.35 -4.90
N ALA A 92 4.83 0.03 -5.20
CA ALA A 92 4.32 1.37 -4.96
C ALA A 92 4.34 1.72 -3.46
N THR A 93 3.85 0.81 -2.60
CA THR A 93 3.90 1.03 -1.14
C THR A 93 5.34 1.13 -0.65
N LEU A 94 6.26 0.32 -1.18
CA LEU A 94 7.68 0.37 -0.85
C LEU A 94 8.30 1.71 -1.27
N ALA A 95 8.04 2.16 -2.50
CA ALA A 95 8.53 3.43 -3.03
C ALA A 95 8.01 4.62 -2.22
N VAL A 96 6.70 4.67 -1.94
CA VAL A 96 6.07 5.70 -1.10
C VAL A 96 6.68 5.69 0.31
N THR A 97 6.78 4.52 0.94
CA THR A 97 7.36 4.40 2.28
C THR A 97 8.83 4.85 2.29
N GLY A 98 9.59 4.48 1.26
CA GLY A 98 10.98 4.91 1.09
C GLY A 98 11.11 6.43 0.94
N GLY A 99 10.31 7.05 0.08
CA GLY A 99 10.29 8.50 -0.09
C GLY A 99 9.92 9.25 1.19
N ILE A 100 8.91 8.76 1.91
CA ILE A 100 8.50 9.32 3.21
C ILE A 100 9.62 9.16 4.26
N ALA A 101 10.32 8.03 4.29
CA ALA A 101 11.43 7.81 5.20
C ALA A 101 12.61 8.76 4.90
N VAL A 102 12.98 8.92 3.64
CA VAL A 102 13.99 9.91 3.21
C VAL A 102 13.58 11.32 3.65
N ARG A 103 12.32 11.69 3.45
CA ARG A 103 11.80 13.00 3.86
C ARG A 103 11.81 13.19 5.38
N ALA A 104 11.50 12.16 6.16
CA ALA A 104 11.57 12.20 7.62
C ALA A 104 13.01 12.40 8.11
N VAL A 105 13.96 11.67 7.53
CA VAL A 105 15.40 11.82 7.83
C VAL A 105 15.90 13.22 7.48
N ALA A 106 15.55 13.73 6.29
CA ALA A 106 15.87 15.11 5.90
C ALA A 106 15.25 16.14 6.86
N GLY A 107 14.00 15.91 7.28
CA GLY A 107 13.29 16.76 8.24
C GLY A 107 14.01 16.86 9.59
N LEU A 108 14.54 15.74 10.09
CA LEU A 108 15.37 15.71 11.30
C LEU A 108 16.72 16.41 11.09
N GLY A 109 17.35 16.24 9.92
CA GLY A 109 18.58 16.94 9.57
C GLY A 109 18.41 18.46 9.56
N TRP A 110 17.27 18.96 9.07
CA TRP A 110 16.97 20.40 9.08
C TRP A 110 16.81 21.01 10.46
N LEU A 111 16.58 20.22 11.51
CA LEU A 111 16.59 20.73 12.89
C LEU A 111 17.93 21.34 13.30
N PHE A 112 19.02 20.93 12.64
CA PHE A 112 20.38 21.39 12.94
C PHE A 112 20.94 22.35 11.89
N ALA A 113 20.29 22.46 10.73
CA ALA A 113 20.84 23.17 9.56
C ALA A 113 19.97 24.30 9.03
N ALA A 114 18.66 24.29 9.29
CA ALA A 114 17.76 25.33 8.81
C ALA A 114 17.62 26.48 9.81
N ASP A 115 17.38 27.68 9.28
CA ASP A 115 17.17 28.88 10.09
C ASP A 115 15.84 28.79 10.86
N PRO A 116 15.85 28.81 12.20
CA PRO A 116 14.64 28.74 13.03
C PRO A 116 13.64 29.86 12.79
N ALA A 117 14.06 31.00 12.22
CA ALA A 117 13.18 32.13 11.93
C ALA A 117 12.29 31.92 10.69
N THR A 118 12.53 30.87 9.90
CA THR A 118 11.78 30.62 8.66
C THR A 118 10.44 29.94 8.91
N ALA A 119 9.43 30.30 8.10
CA ALA A 119 8.14 29.60 8.09
C ALA A 119 8.31 28.11 7.74
N PHE A 120 9.29 27.80 6.88
CA PHE A 120 9.65 26.43 6.53
C PHE A 120 10.09 25.62 7.75
N PHE A 121 10.97 26.17 8.60
CA PHE A 121 11.42 25.47 9.80
C PHE A 121 10.24 25.13 10.72
N ALA A 122 9.36 26.10 10.96
CA ALA A 122 8.17 25.91 11.79
C ALA A 122 7.25 24.82 11.22
N LEU A 123 6.94 24.87 9.91
CA LEU A 123 6.13 23.84 9.24
C LEU A 123 6.80 22.47 9.24
N ASN A 124 8.12 22.43 9.00
CA ASN A 124 8.88 21.19 8.97
C ASN A 124 8.89 20.49 10.33
N LEU A 125 9.07 21.24 11.41
CA LEU A 125 9.11 20.71 12.77
C LEU A 125 7.71 20.35 13.27
N ALA A 126 6.72 21.25 13.12
CA ALA A 126 5.40 21.07 13.71
C ALA A 126 4.52 20.08 12.93
N LEU A 127 4.65 20.02 11.61
CA LEU A 127 3.74 19.27 10.75
C LEU A 127 4.46 18.19 9.92
N TYR A 128 5.46 18.56 9.12
CA TYR A 128 6.00 17.64 8.12
C TYR A 128 6.75 16.47 8.73
N THR A 129 7.67 16.71 9.67
CA THR A 129 8.47 15.64 10.27
C THR A 129 7.61 14.66 11.06
N PRO A 130 6.69 15.11 11.96
CA PRO A 130 5.78 14.20 12.65
C PRO A 130 4.90 13.40 11.70
N LEU A 131 4.33 14.05 10.67
CA LEU A 131 3.50 13.39 9.68
C LEU A 131 4.29 12.34 8.89
N CYS A 132 5.51 12.66 8.45
CA CYS A 132 6.35 11.72 7.71
C CYS A 132 6.77 10.52 8.59
N LEU A 133 7.09 10.74 9.87
CA LEU A 133 7.40 9.64 10.80
C LEU A 133 6.20 8.72 11.00
N LEU A 134 5.00 9.30 11.21
CA LEU A 134 3.76 8.55 11.37
C LEU A 134 3.45 7.72 10.11
N LEU A 135 3.51 8.33 8.94
CA LEU A 135 3.26 7.66 7.67
C LEU A 135 4.31 6.62 7.33
N GLY A 136 5.58 6.87 7.67
CA GLY A 136 6.67 5.89 7.54
C GLY A 136 6.41 4.65 8.39
N ALA A 137 6.00 4.84 9.65
CA ALA A 137 5.60 3.74 10.53
C ALA A 137 4.39 2.97 9.98
N ALA A 138 3.37 3.66 9.46
CA ALA A 138 2.22 3.05 8.79
C ALA A 138 2.65 2.21 7.56
N GLY A 139 3.57 2.73 6.75
CA GLY A 139 4.12 2.03 5.59
C GLY A 139 4.87 0.75 5.99
N LEU A 140 5.68 0.80 7.05
CA LEU A 140 6.35 -0.39 7.59
C LEU A 140 5.35 -1.45 8.07
N VAL A 141 4.22 -1.05 8.67
CA VAL A 141 3.15 -1.98 9.04
C VAL A 141 2.56 -2.68 7.82
N LEU A 142 2.39 -1.97 6.70
CA LEU A 142 1.89 -2.56 5.45
C LEU A 142 2.90 -3.54 4.82
N LEU A 143 4.20 -3.27 4.91
CA LEU A 143 5.26 -4.07 4.31
C LEU A 143 5.63 -5.33 5.12
N ARG A 144 5.51 -5.32 6.45
CA ARG A 144 5.99 -6.39 7.35
C ARG A 144 5.33 -7.78 7.14
N ARG A 145 4.08 -7.87 6.67
CA ARG A 145 3.35 -9.15 6.60
C ARG A 145 3.74 -10.04 5.41
N GLU A 146 4.24 -9.45 4.33
CA GLU A 146 4.64 -10.23 3.15
C GLU A 146 5.84 -11.14 3.42
N ARG A 147 6.77 -10.71 4.29
CA ARG A 147 7.86 -11.56 4.77
C ARG A 147 7.34 -12.76 5.55
N ARG A 148 6.33 -12.58 6.42
CA ARG A 148 5.72 -13.69 7.18
C ARG A 148 4.97 -14.67 6.28
N ASP A 149 4.18 -14.18 5.32
CA ASP A 149 3.39 -15.05 4.43
C ASP A 149 4.28 -15.79 3.40
N ARG A 150 5.38 -15.17 2.93
CA ARG A 150 6.39 -15.87 2.10
C ARG A 150 7.14 -16.93 2.91
N TRP A 151 7.60 -16.59 4.11
CA TRP A 151 8.32 -17.53 4.98
C TRP A 151 7.46 -18.74 5.38
N GLY A 152 6.19 -18.51 5.73
CA GLY A 152 5.24 -19.58 6.06
C GLY A 152 4.98 -20.54 4.88
N ARG A 153 4.85 -20.02 3.65
CA ARG A 153 4.72 -20.86 2.44
C ARG A 153 6.00 -21.63 2.12
N SER A 154 7.16 -21.00 2.27
CA SER A 154 8.45 -21.68 2.09
C SER A 154 8.69 -22.78 3.11
N GLN A 155 8.18 -22.67 4.35
CA GLN A 155 8.25 -23.74 5.33
C GLN A 155 7.19 -24.83 5.11
N ALA A 156 5.98 -24.47 4.68
CA ALA A 156 4.94 -25.45 4.37
C ALA A 156 5.31 -26.35 3.17
N GLY A 157 5.95 -25.77 2.14
CA GLY A 157 6.48 -26.54 1.00
C GLY A 157 7.82 -27.24 1.26
N ARG A 158 8.47 -26.98 2.41
CA ARG A 158 9.73 -27.59 2.82
C ARG A 158 9.58 -28.46 4.07
N ARG A 159 8.35 -28.83 4.46
CA ARG A 159 8.15 -30.05 5.25
C ARG A 159 8.59 -31.18 4.32
N PRO A 160 9.76 -31.81 4.55
CA PRO A 160 10.04 -33.06 3.87
C PRO A 160 8.91 -33.98 4.27
N ASP A 161 8.33 -34.70 3.30
CA ASP A 161 7.54 -35.88 3.61
C ASP A 161 8.21 -36.59 4.77
N ALA A 162 7.53 -36.60 5.92
CA ALA A 162 7.89 -37.46 7.01
C ALA A 162 7.94 -38.83 6.35
N ARG A 163 9.17 -39.31 6.11
CA ARG A 163 9.41 -40.63 5.53
C ARG A 163 8.43 -41.56 6.23
N PRO A 164 7.52 -42.25 5.51
CA PRO A 164 6.85 -43.36 6.13
C PRO A 164 7.99 -44.25 6.64
N ALA A 165 8.04 -44.44 7.96
CA ALA A 165 8.87 -45.46 8.56
C ALA A 165 8.37 -46.78 7.99
N ASN A 166 8.95 -47.18 6.87
CA ASN A 166 8.69 -48.45 6.23
C ASN A 166 9.14 -49.53 7.20
N GLY A 167 8.19 -50.38 7.56
CA GLY A 167 8.44 -51.56 8.37
C GLY A 167 7.32 -52.59 8.36
N THR A 168 6.12 -52.29 7.85
CA THR A 168 5.03 -53.28 7.83
C THR A 168 4.55 -53.54 6.41
N PRO A 169 4.81 -54.73 5.83
CA PRO A 169 4.29 -55.11 4.53
C PRO A 169 2.75 -55.24 4.57
N PRO A 170 2.07 -54.99 3.43
CA PRO A 170 0.61 -55.04 3.36
C PRO A 170 0.12 -56.49 3.46
N ALA A 171 -0.81 -56.72 4.39
CA ALA A 171 -1.59 -57.94 4.42
C ALA A 171 -2.47 -58.01 3.16
N VAL A 172 -2.22 -59.05 2.36
CA VAL A 172 -3.06 -59.47 1.24
C VAL A 172 -4.43 -59.83 1.77
N SER A 173 -5.39 -58.90 1.72
CA SER A 173 -6.80 -59.21 1.95
C SER A 173 -7.38 -59.79 0.68
N ALA A 174 -7.51 -61.11 0.68
CA ALA A 174 -8.29 -61.88 -0.28
C ALA A 174 -9.69 -61.28 -0.45
N GLY A 175 -10.18 -61.30 -1.68
CA GLY A 175 -11.35 -60.56 -2.12
C GLY A 175 -12.70 -61.07 -1.61
N ARG A 176 -13.73 -60.29 -1.95
CA ARG A 176 -15.09 -60.78 -2.08
C ARG A 176 -15.83 -59.99 -3.19
N PRO A 177 -16.79 -60.64 -3.87
CA PRO A 177 -17.27 -60.25 -5.18
C PRO A 177 -18.36 -59.17 -5.14
N ALA A 178 -18.49 -58.49 -6.28
CA ALA A 178 -19.52 -57.53 -6.58
C ALA A 178 -20.93 -58.15 -6.56
N PRO A 179 -21.95 -57.45 -6.03
CA PRO A 179 -23.31 -57.62 -6.45
C PRO A 179 -23.63 -56.68 -7.61
N ARG A 180 -24.15 -57.30 -8.65
CA ARG A 180 -24.67 -56.77 -9.89
C ARG A 180 -26.11 -56.25 -9.66
N THR A 181 -26.53 -55.37 -10.56
CA THR A 181 -27.90 -55.08 -11.04
C THR A 181 -28.72 -53.90 -10.49
N ALA A 182 -29.19 -53.15 -11.49
CA ALA A 182 -30.54 -52.65 -11.73
C ALA A 182 -31.01 -51.37 -11.03
N GLY A 183 -31.35 -50.38 -11.86
CA GLY A 183 -31.98 -49.14 -11.43
C GLY A 183 -32.27 -48.18 -12.60
N THR A 184 -33.09 -48.64 -13.54
CA THR A 184 -33.79 -47.85 -14.56
C THR A 184 -34.76 -46.83 -13.95
N GLY A 185 -34.89 -45.66 -14.58
CA GLY A 185 -36.01 -44.72 -14.40
C GLY A 185 -35.55 -43.32 -13.94
N GLY A 186 -35.99 -42.19 -14.50
CA GLY A 186 -37.05 -41.95 -15.48
C GLY A 186 -37.00 -40.49 -15.92
N ARG A 187 -37.69 -40.22 -17.03
CA ARG A 187 -37.96 -38.91 -17.63
C ARG A 187 -38.76 -38.01 -16.68
N THR A 188 -38.55 -36.70 -16.81
CA THR A 188 -39.65 -35.71 -16.94
C THR A 188 -39.20 -34.49 -17.75
N PRO A 189 -40.01 -34.00 -18.72
CA PRO A 189 -39.91 -32.69 -19.35
C PRO A 189 -41.04 -31.74 -18.86
N GLY A 190 -40.85 -30.42 -19.08
CA GLY A 190 -41.87 -29.37 -18.89
C GLY A 190 -41.73 -28.65 -17.55
N ARG A 191 -42.01 -27.35 -17.37
CA ARG A 191 -42.63 -26.23 -18.09
C ARG A 191 -41.95 -24.98 -17.47
N GLU A 192 -41.88 -23.77 -18.02
CA GLU A 192 -42.84 -22.90 -18.70
C GLU A 192 -42.05 -21.68 -19.23
#